data_AF-A0A3D3QLZ7-F1
#
_entry.id   AF-A0A3D3QLZ7-F1
#
_cell.length_a   1.000
_cell.length_b   1.000
_cell.length_c   1.000
_cell.angle_alpha   90.00
_cell.angle_beta   90.00
_cell.angle_gamma   90.00
#
_symmetry.space_group_name_H-M   'P 1'
#
loop_
_entity.id
_entity.type
_entity.pdbx_description
1 polymer ?
#
loop_
_entity_poly.entity_id
_entity_poly.type
_entity_poly.pdbx_seq_one_letter_code
_entity_poly.pdbx_strand_id
1 'polypeptide(L)'
;AMSFAMAAMGFTISRDGWRFEPVPGEMARFLCRGQVIPDGPHTLEYEIFVEDVVDGPIPEVYAALLCKSDGFKVFQCRRFGLRLVPDFPLTTKQEFLKEDPVRYVGPEGSDVRGDHKAMLSCAWGRPSDAFGKMFTRYDGATKCPRLPGPPYHFVSSVLSVDVAPGSAPNEGTLVSTFEVEPDAWYFDEGQGHMPFAVIVEALLQPCGWFASYCNFFADTEGDVAFRNLDGENCILHRPIKPDMGALTLTTKLTRFAKAGGTSIVFFEVLCENDDGPVMTLETDFGFFSPQILEDQRGLPMTEEMRARRDAESPVPELSLLDGGGELAHLPGMKSGMMRMLDKVTGFWNEGGEAGLGRIRTWQEIHYDAWYFKAHFFEDPVQPGSLGLEALIQSARALVHMKGWLEGIDNPVWEHPVVGFPLSWKYRGQVVPKRNEVVTEVEALKVEIVEGESVTVEVFGTQWVDGLRIYEVPSFAVRVRAAD
;
A
#
# COMPACT_ATOMS: atom_id res chain seq x y z
N ALA A 1 31.76 -6.49 9.10
CA ALA A 1 32.35 -7.55 8.26
C ALA A 1 31.47 -8.79 8.18
N MET A 2 31.13 -9.46 9.29
CA MET A 2 30.23 -10.64 9.23
C MET A 2 28.82 -10.36 8.69
N SER A 3 28.20 -9.22 9.04
CA SER A 3 26.90 -8.83 8.47
C SER A 3 26.95 -8.73 6.94
N PHE A 4 28.03 -8.17 6.38
CA PHE A 4 28.27 -8.15 4.94
C PHE A 4 28.42 -9.57 4.37
N ALA A 5 29.12 -10.47 5.06
CA ALA A 5 29.22 -11.86 4.63
C ALA A 5 27.83 -12.54 4.62
N MET A 6 27.00 -12.34 5.64
CA MET A 6 25.62 -12.85 5.67
C MET A 6 24.77 -12.28 4.54
N ALA A 7 24.84 -10.98 4.28
CA ALA A 7 24.13 -10.34 3.17
C ALA A 7 24.60 -10.88 1.81
N ALA A 8 25.92 -11.04 1.63
CA ALA A 8 26.50 -11.60 0.41
C ALA A 8 26.13 -13.07 0.18
N MET A 9 25.87 -13.82 1.26
CA MET A 9 25.31 -15.19 1.19
C MET A 9 23.80 -15.20 0.90
N GLY A 10 23.15 -14.05 0.77
CA GLY A 10 21.74 -13.94 0.41
C GLY A 10 20.76 -14.01 1.57
N PHE A 11 21.23 -14.08 2.83
CA PHE A 11 20.34 -14.21 3.99
C PHE A 11 19.36 -13.04 4.14
N THR A 12 19.64 -11.88 3.55
CA THR A 12 18.81 -10.67 3.67
C THR A 12 17.74 -10.50 2.57
N ILE A 13 17.71 -11.35 1.52
CA ILE A 13 16.90 -11.12 0.29
C ILE A 13 15.38 -11.00 0.57
N SER A 14 14.86 -11.63 1.62
CA SER A 14 13.43 -11.63 1.97
C SER A 14 13.14 -11.16 3.40
N ARG A 15 14.13 -10.54 4.04
CA ARG A 15 14.17 -10.20 5.47
C ARG A 15 14.26 -8.68 5.67
N ASP A 16 13.34 -7.97 5.02
CA ASP A 16 13.24 -6.52 5.15
C ASP A 16 12.91 -6.12 6.58
N GLY A 17 13.62 -5.12 7.09
CA GLY A 17 13.47 -4.66 8.48
C GLY A 17 14.11 -5.59 9.52
N TRP A 18 14.84 -6.63 9.14
CA TRP A 18 15.56 -7.47 10.09
C TRP A 18 16.88 -6.84 10.52
N ARG A 19 17.38 -7.22 11.70
CA ARG A 19 18.64 -6.73 12.27
C ARG A 19 19.60 -7.86 12.56
N PHE A 20 20.89 -7.54 12.48
CA PHE A 20 21.95 -8.44 12.92
C PHE A 20 22.15 -8.30 14.43
N GLU A 21 22.35 -9.41 15.12
CA GLU A 21 22.80 -9.42 16.51
C GLU A 21 23.73 -10.61 16.79
N PRO A 22 24.62 -10.51 17.79
CA PRO A 22 25.39 -11.66 18.25
C PRO A 22 24.46 -12.79 18.70
N VAL A 23 24.85 -14.04 18.49
CA VAL A 23 24.09 -15.19 19.02
C VAL A 23 24.12 -15.16 20.55
N PRO A 24 22.97 -15.05 21.24
CA PRO A 24 22.94 -14.98 22.70
C PRO A 24 23.41 -16.28 23.36
N GLY A 25 24.10 -16.16 24.49
CA GLY A 25 24.57 -17.31 25.27
C GLY A 25 25.85 -17.97 24.73
N GLU A 26 26.32 -17.58 23.54
CA GLU A 26 27.55 -18.10 22.96
C GLU A 26 28.79 -17.38 23.52
N MET A 27 29.80 -18.16 23.92
CA MET A 27 31.05 -17.60 24.44
C MET A 27 31.95 -17.11 23.29
N ALA A 28 32.09 -15.79 23.16
CA ALA A 28 33.10 -15.19 22.29
C ALA A 28 34.42 -14.95 23.04
N ARG A 29 35.50 -15.63 22.64
CA ARG A 29 36.85 -15.39 23.20
C ARG A 29 37.63 -14.43 22.32
N PHE A 30 37.73 -13.18 22.77
CA PHE A 30 38.54 -12.14 22.14
C PHE A 30 40.00 -12.20 22.59
N LEU A 31 40.91 -12.27 21.62
CA LEU A 31 42.35 -12.18 21.78
C LEU A 31 42.83 -10.84 21.22
N CYS A 32 42.98 -9.85 22.09
CA CYS A 32 43.50 -8.52 21.73
C CYS A 32 45.00 -8.49 22.04
N ARG A 33 45.83 -8.39 21.01
CA ARG A 33 47.31 -8.45 21.12
C ARG A 33 48.02 -7.21 20.57
N GLY A 34 47.27 -6.25 20.04
CA GLY A 34 47.78 -4.95 19.62
C GLY A 34 46.75 -3.85 19.85
N GLN A 35 47.12 -2.64 19.46
CA GLN A 35 46.29 -1.44 19.57
C GLN A 35 46.36 -0.65 18.26
N VAL A 36 45.29 0.07 17.94
CA VAL A 36 45.24 1.04 16.85
C VAL A 36 45.18 2.41 17.52
N ILE A 37 46.27 3.16 17.46
CA ILE A 37 46.39 4.47 18.10
C ILE A 37 45.95 5.52 17.07
N PRO A 38 45.18 6.55 17.44
CA PRO A 38 44.79 7.59 16.49
C PRO A 38 45.91 8.64 16.30
N ASP A 39 47.15 8.20 16.06
CA ASP A 39 48.32 9.08 15.84
C ASP A 39 48.60 9.32 14.34
N GLY A 40 47.88 8.63 13.46
CA GLY A 40 47.86 8.88 12.02
C GLY A 40 46.82 8.03 11.30
N PRO A 41 46.79 8.08 9.95
CA PRO A 41 46.00 7.16 9.15
C PRO A 41 46.53 5.73 9.29
N HIS A 42 45.63 4.78 9.58
CA HIS A 42 45.93 3.34 9.64
C HIS A 42 45.06 2.57 8.64
N THR A 43 45.59 1.48 8.10
CA THR A 43 44.81 0.54 7.29
C THR A 43 44.32 -0.61 8.15
N LEU A 44 42.99 -0.76 8.24
CA LEU A 44 42.37 -1.90 8.93
C LEU A 44 41.89 -2.94 7.93
N GLU A 45 42.38 -4.17 8.09
CA GLU A 45 41.95 -5.32 7.29
C GLU A 45 41.16 -6.29 8.16
N TYR A 46 39.91 -6.57 7.78
CA TYR A 46 39.05 -7.54 8.45
C TYR A 46 38.94 -8.79 7.59
N GLU A 47 39.43 -9.92 8.11
CA GLU A 47 39.26 -11.24 7.51
C GLU A 47 38.22 -12.03 8.29
N ILE A 48 37.25 -12.58 7.57
CA ILE A 48 36.20 -13.43 8.10
C ILE A 48 36.39 -14.83 7.51
N PHE A 49 36.56 -15.81 8.38
CA PHE A 49 36.63 -17.22 8.00
C PHE A 49 35.35 -17.87 8.49
N VAL A 50 34.38 -18.08 7.61
CA VAL A 50 33.12 -18.76 7.95
C VAL A 50 33.43 -20.19 8.36
N GLU A 51 33.00 -20.56 9.57
CA GLU A 51 33.27 -21.87 10.18
C GLU A 51 32.02 -22.75 10.21
N ASP A 52 30.84 -22.13 10.29
CA ASP A 52 29.57 -22.81 10.40
C ASP A 52 28.44 -21.90 9.88
N VAL A 53 27.43 -22.51 9.27
CA VAL A 53 26.24 -21.81 8.77
C VAL A 53 25.03 -22.63 9.16
N VAL A 54 24.16 -22.03 9.98
CA VAL A 54 22.87 -22.59 10.35
C VAL A 54 21.82 -21.89 9.52
N ASP A 55 21.28 -22.60 8.54
CA ASP A 55 20.13 -22.14 7.79
C ASP A 55 18.83 -22.46 8.53
N GLY A 56 17.89 -21.53 8.50
CA GLY A 56 16.64 -21.61 9.24
C GLY A 56 15.89 -20.27 9.25
N PRO A 57 14.75 -20.21 9.96
CA PRO A 57 13.97 -18.97 10.05
C PRO A 57 14.81 -17.80 10.58
N ILE A 58 15.62 -18.07 11.60
CA ILE A 58 16.62 -17.16 12.17
C ILE A 58 18.01 -17.68 11.75
N PRO A 59 18.58 -17.25 10.62
CA PRO A 59 19.84 -17.80 10.15
C PRO A 59 20.99 -17.30 11.03
N GLU A 60 21.94 -18.19 11.28
CA GLU A 60 23.13 -17.92 12.09
C GLU A 60 24.40 -18.26 11.31
N VAL A 61 25.42 -17.41 11.44
CA VAL A 61 26.74 -17.63 10.87
C VAL A 61 27.78 -17.52 11.97
N TYR A 62 28.61 -18.56 12.07
CA TYR A 62 29.73 -18.58 12.98
C TYR A 62 31.01 -18.40 12.19
N ALA A 63 31.87 -17.48 12.63
CA ALA A 63 33.12 -17.22 11.94
C ALA A 63 34.27 -16.96 12.90
N ALA A 64 35.48 -17.28 12.44
CA ALA A 64 36.67 -16.70 13.00
C ALA A 64 36.90 -15.31 12.41
N LEU A 65 37.14 -14.34 13.29
CA LEU A 65 37.38 -12.94 12.99
C LEU A 65 38.86 -12.66 13.21
N LEU A 66 39.50 -12.04 12.22
CA LEU A 66 40.85 -11.53 12.33
C LEU A 66 40.83 -10.07 11.88
N CYS A 67 41.37 -9.18 12.70
CA CYS A 67 41.62 -7.79 12.31
C CYS A 67 43.12 -7.52 12.36
N LYS A 68 43.64 -6.93 11.28
CA LYS A 68 45.01 -6.42 11.18
C LYS A 68 45.00 -4.91 11.10
N SER A 69 46.00 -4.28 11.71
CA SER A 69 46.34 -2.87 11.49
C SER A 69 47.69 -2.83 10.81
N ASP A 70 47.76 -2.22 9.63
CA ASP A 70 48.99 -2.07 8.83
C ASP A 70 49.76 -3.40 8.66
N GLY A 71 49.01 -4.47 8.39
CA GLY A 71 49.54 -5.83 8.23
C GLY A 71 49.77 -6.62 9.52
N PHE A 72 49.73 -5.99 10.70
CA PHE A 72 49.94 -6.66 12.00
C PHE A 72 48.63 -7.13 12.61
N LYS A 73 48.56 -8.40 13.06
CA LYS A 73 47.38 -8.97 13.73
C LYS A 73 47.18 -8.32 15.10
N VAL A 74 46.11 -7.57 15.27
CA VAL A 74 45.81 -6.84 16.52
C VAL A 74 44.67 -7.47 17.32
N PHE A 75 43.74 -8.15 16.63
CA PHE A 75 42.55 -8.73 17.23
C PHE A 75 42.18 -10.05 16.55
N GLN A 76 41.79 -11.05 17.36
CA GLN A 76 41.25 -12.31 16.87
C GLN A 76 40.09 -12.79 17.75
N CYS A 77 39.04 -13.33 17.15
CA CYS A 77 38.00 -14.08 17.83
C CYS A 77 37.72 -15.36 17.04
N ARG A 78 37.68 -16.53 17.68
CA ARG A 78 37.24 -17.78 17.04
C ARG A 78 35.75 -17.97 17.32
N ARG A 79 35.03 -18.58 16.37
CA ARG A 79 33.62 -18.98 16.49
C ARG A 79 32.70 -17.90 17.05
N PHE A 80 32.84 -16.66 16.57
CA PHE A 80 31.87 -15.62 16.89
C PHE A 80 30.59 -15.89 16.10
N GLY A 81 29.46 -16.03 16.78
CA GLY A 81 28.15 -16.23 16.17
C GLY A 81 27.45 -14.89 15.91
N LEU A 82 26.93 -14.71 14.69
CA LEU A 82 26.04 -13.61 14.32
C LEU A 82 24.75 -14.21 13.76
N ARG A 83 23.60 -13.71 14.19
CA ARG A 83 22.30 -14.10 13.67
C ARG A 83 21.54 -12.92 13.08
N LEU A 84 20.60 -13.21 12.19
CA LEU A 84 19.67 -12.24 11.62
C LEU A 84 18.29 -12.50 12.22
N VAL A 85 17.73 -11.51 12.92
CA VAL A 85 16.44 -11.61 13.61
C VAL A 85 15.47 -10.52 13.13
N PRO A 86 14.14 -10.75 13.20
CA PRO A 86 13.16 -9.72 12.94
C PRO A 86 13.38 -8.48 13.81
N ASP A 87 13.17 -7.32 13.22
CA ASP A 87 13.01 -6.05 13.92
C ASP A 87 11.86 -5.28 13.25
N PHE A 88 11.39 -4.23 13.91
CA PHE A 88 10.15 -3.55 13.54
C PHE A 88 10.44 -2.06 13.36
N PRO A 89 9.99 -1.41 12.27
CA PRO A 89 10.28 0.00 12.04
C PRO A 89 9.95 0.92 13.22
N LEU A 90 8.91 0.61 14.00
CA LEU A 90 8.48 1.39 15.17
C LEU A 90 9.50 1.41 16.32
N THR A 91 10.53 0.53 16.32
CA THR A 91 11.63 0.61 17.30
C THR A 91 12.49 1.85 17.10
N THR A 92 12.60 2.33 15.87
CA THR A 92 13.40 3.51 15.50
C THR A 92 12.55 4.71 15.06
N LYS A 93 11.29 4.47 14.65
CA LYS A 93 10.35 5.49 14.17
C LYS A 93 9.36 5.97 15.23
N GLN A 94 9.86 6.34 16.41
CA GLN A 94 9.00 6.73 17.53
C GLN A 94 8.35 8.12 17.36
N GLU A 95 8.83 8.93 16.42
CA GLU A 95 8.29 10.25 16.09
C GLU A 95 6.84 10.22 15.59
N PHE A 96 6.36 9.07 15.09
CA PHE A 96 4.96 8.89 14.66
C PHE A 96 4.02 8.55 15.82
N LEU A 97 4.53 8.23 17.00
CA LEU A 97 3.70 7.87 18.14
C LEU A 97 3.09 9.13 18.78
N LYS A 98 1.78 9.10 19.00
CA LYS A 98 1.03 10.06 19.81
C LYS A 98 0.91 9.55 21.25
N GLU A 99 0.97 10.44 22.23
CA GLU A 99 0.70 10.11 23.64
C GLU A 99 -0.82 10.04 23.88
N ASP A 100 -1.41 8.88 23.62
CA ASP A 100 -2.84 8.64 23.82
C ASP A 100 -3.10 7.58 24.92
N PRO A 101 -4.25 7.67 25.62
CA PRO A 101 -4.65 6.64 26.57
C PRO A 101 -4.73 5.26 25.91
N VAL A 102 -4.23 4.24 26.60
CA VAL A 102 -4.37 2.85 26.17
C VAL A 102 -5.85 2.47 26.10
N ARG A 103 -6.26 1.87 24.98
CA ARG A 103 -7.63 1.40 24.77
C ARG A 103 -7.61 -0.07 24.42
N TYR A 104 -8.32 -0.88 25.20
CA TYR A 104 -8.60 -2.28 24.86
C TYR A 104 -9.96 -2.39 24.20
N VAL A 105 -10.10 -3.32 23.25
CA VAL A 105 -11.32 -3.56 22.48
C VAL A 105 -11.72 -5.03 22.52
N GLY A 106 -13.01 -5.31 22.40
CA GLY A 106 -13.60 -6.64 22.58
C GLY A 106 -14.19 -6.87 23.97
N PRO A 107 -14.46 -8.12 24.35
CA PRO A 107 -15.05 -8.46 25.66
C PRO A 107 -14.12 -8.11 26.83
N GLU A 108 -14.69 -8.02 28.03
CA GLU A 108 -13.92 -7.77 29.26
C GLU A 108 -12.77 -8.77 29.41
N GLY A 109 -11.57 -8.26 29.67
CA GLY A 109 -10.34 -9.07 29.76
C GLY A 109 -9.61 -9.29 28.43
N SER A 110 -10.10 -8.74 27.32
CA SER A 110 -9.37 -8.69 26.05
C SER A 110 -8.03 -7.95 26.19
N ASP A 111 -6.98 -8.47 25.57
CA ASP A 111 -5.66 -7.85 25.49
C ASP A 111 -5.37 -7.20 24.11
N VAL A 112 -6.39 -7.14 23.23
CA VAL A 112 -6.30 -6.46 21.94
C VAL A 112 -6.51 -4.96 22.11
N ARG A 113 -5.65 -4.16 21.49
CA ARG A 113 -5.67 -2.70 21.62
C ARG A 113 -6.26 -2.01 20.40
N GLY A 114 -7.02 -0.94 20.64
CA GLY A 114 -7.63 -0.08 19.63
C GLY A 114 -7.10 1.35 19.62
N ASP A 115 -6.11 1.69 20.44
CA ASP A 115 -5.51 3.03 20.43
C ASP A 115 -4.58 3.27 19.22
N HIS A 116 -4.19 4.52 18.99
CA HIS A 116 -3.34 4.92 17.86
C HIS A 116 -2.00 4.18 17.82
N LYS A 117 -1.37 3.94 18.98
CA LYS A 117 -0.15 3.14 19.05
C LYS A 117 -0.38 1.71 18.56
N ALA A 118 -1.54 1.11 18.83
CA ALA A 118 -1.88 -0.21 18.32
C ALA A 118 -2.09 -0.22 16.80
N MET A 119 -2.71 0.82 16.23
CA MET A 119 -2.85 0.97 14.76
C MET A 119 -1.48 1.04 14.08
N LEU A 120 -0.58 1.87 14.60
CA LEU A 120 0.81 1.95 14.11
C LEU A 120 1.60 0.67 14.39
N SER A 121 1.32 -0.05 15.48
CA SER A 121 1.98 -1.33 15.76
C SER A 121 1.53 -2.42 14.78
N CYS A 122 0.27 -2.40 14.35
CA CYS A 122 -0.21 -3.27 13.29
C CYS A 122 0.50 -2.99 11.94
N ALA A 123 0.86 -1.74 11.67
CA ALA A 123 1.62 -1.38 10.47
C ALA A 123 3.13 -1.70 10.58
N TRP A 124 3.77 -1.24 11.66
CA TRP A 124 5.24 -1.14 11.78
C TRP A 124 5.81 -1.68 13.09
N GLY A 125 4.99 -2.23 13.98
CA GLY A 125 5.41 -2.76 15.28
C GLY A 125 5.38 -4.28 15.34
N ARG A 126 5.59 -4.82 16.55
CA ARG A 126 5.29 -6.22 16.82
C ARG A 126 3.78 -6.45 16.65
N PRO A 127 3.34 -7.46 15.90
CA PRO A 127 1.92 -7.73 15.75
C PRO A 127 1.21 -8.00 17.10
N SER A 128 1.91 -8.57 18.09
CA SER A 128 1.36 -8.74 19.45
C SER A 128 1.15 -7.44 20.23
N ASP A 129 1.86 -6.35 19.89
CA ASP A 129 1.64 -5.04 20.53
C ASP A 129 0.27 -4.45 20.13
N ALA A 130 -0.32 -4.92 19.01
CA ALA A 130 -1.66 -4.56 18.55
C ALA A 130 -2.72 -5.60 18.97
N PHE A 131 -2.48 -6.88 18.69
CA PHE A 131 -3.48 -7.95 18.82
C PHE A 131 -3.25 -8.89 20.02
N GLY A 132 -2.37 -8.52 20.94
CA GLY A 132 -2.13 -9.27 22.17
C GLY A 132 -1.54 -10.67 21.93
N LYS A 133 -1.78 -11.59 22.87
CA LYS A 133 -1.17 -12.92 22.88
C LYS A 133 -1.45 -13.73 21.61
N MET A 134 -2.61 -13.52 20.98
CA MET A 134 -3.02 -14.21 19.76
C MET A 134 -1.97 -14.09 18.64
N PHE A 135 -1.24 -12.97 18.59
CA PHE A 135 -0.31 -12.65 17.51
C PHE A 135 1.17 -12.82 17.89
N THR A 136 1.49 -13.35 19.08
CA THR A 136 2.88 -13.60 19.52
C THR A 136 3.68 -14.45 18.51
N ARG A 137 3.02 -15.37 17.79
CA ARG A 137 3.68 -16.20 16.76
C ARG A 137 4.25 -15.39 15.58
N TYR A 138 3.73 -14.18 15.35
CA TYR A 138 4.13 -13.28 14.27
C TYR A 138 5.12 -12.21 14.71
N ASP A 139 5.56 -12.22 15.98
CA ASP A 139 6.68 -11.39 16.43
C ASP A 139 8.04 -11.98 15.97
N GLY A 140 8.01 -13.19 15.40
CA GLY A 140 9.16 -13.92 14.86
C GLY A 140 9.27 -13.81 13.34
N ALA A 141 9.75 -14.89 12.71
CA ALA A 141 10.04 -14.93 11.28
C ALA A 141 8.80 -15.07 10.38
N THR A 142 7.67 -15.53 10.93
CA THR A 142 6.44 -15.74 10.18
C THR A 142 5.71 -14.42 9.99
N LYS A 143 5.40 -14.09 8.74
CA LYS A 143 4.73 -12.83 8.38
C LYS A 143 3.22 -12.95 8.53
N CYS A 144 2.60 -11.85 8.92
CA CYS A 144 1.15 -11.70 8.91
C CYS A 144 0.74 -10.44 8.15
N PRO A 145 -0.55 -10.29 7.81
CA PRO A 145 -1.06 -9.08 7.21
C PRO A 145 -0.88 -7.91 8.16
N ARG A 146 -0.64 -6.74 7.57
CA ARG A 146 -0.39 -5.50 8.29
C ARG A 146 -1.31 -4.41 7.77
N LEU A 147 -1.39 -3.32 8.52
CA LEU A 147 -1.89 -2.07 7.98
C LEU A 147 -0.80 -1.34 7.19
N PRO A 148 -1.17 -0.42 6.30
CA PRO A 148 -0.25 0.59 5.79
C PRO A 148 0.29 1.47 6.90
N GLY A 149 1.55 1.85 6.75
CA GLY A 149 2.24 2.79 7.62
C GLY A 149 2.32 4.19 7.02
N PRO A 150 2.69 5.20 7.83
CA PRO A 150 2.89 6.56 7.35
C PRO A 150 3.80 6.65 6.10
N PRO A 151 3.49 7.53 5.14
CA PRO A 151 2.43 8.53 5.16
C PRO A 151 1.07 8.04 4.63
N TYR A 152 0.87 6.73 4.46
CA TYR A 152 -0.37 6.13 3.93
C TYR A 152 -1.23 5.44 5.00
N HIS A 153 -1.06 5.81 6.27
CA HIS A 153 -1.81 5.28 7.39
C HIS A 153 -3.04 6.15 7.66
N PHE A 154 -4.25 5.59 7.50
CA PHE A 154 -5.50 6.34 7.52
C PHE A 154 -6.54 5.76 8.49
N VAL A 155 -6.07 5.10 9.55
CA VAL A 155 -6.91 4.70 10.69
C VAL A 155 -6.28 5.23 11.99
N SER A 156 -7.00 6.10 12.69
CA SER A 156 -6.51 6.74 13.91
C SER A 156 -6.70 5.87 15.14
N SER A 157 -7.86 5.21 15.26
CA SER A 157 -8.16 4.32 16.37
C SER A 157 -9.33 3.38 16.07
N VAL A 158 -9.42 2.28 16.81
CA VAL A 158 -10.60 1.42 16.90
C VAL A 158 -11.27 1.68 18.25
N LEU A 159 -12.52 2.13 18.20
CA LEU A 159 -13.29 2.47 19.39
C LEU A 159 -13.95 1.25 20.03
N SER A 160 -14.49 0.34 19.20
CA SER A 160 -15.18 -0.85 19.66
C SER A 160 -15.21 -1.95 18.61
N VAL A 161 -15.36 -3.18 19.09
CA VAL A 161 -15.65 -4.38 18.30
C VAL A 161 -16.64 -5.22 19.08
N ASP A 162 -17.72 -5.67 18.45
CA ASP A 162 -18.83 -6.39 19.12
C ASP A 162 -18.66 -7.93 19.16
N VAL A 163 -17.59 -8.44 18.56
CA VAL A 163 -17.23 -9.86 18.53
C VAL A 163 -15.95 -10.14 19.30
N ALA A 164 -15.77 -11.38 19.76
CA ALA A 164 -14.56 -11.78 20.47
C ALA A 164 -13.35 -11.89 19.51
N PRO A 165 -12.13 -11.58 19.96
CA PRO A 165 -10.93 -11.70 19.14
C PRO A 165 -10.69 -13.17 18.77
N GLY A 166 -10.28 -13.42 17.52
CA GLY A 166 -10.01 -14.76 17.00
C GLY A 166 -11.25 -15.66 16.86
N SER A 167 -12.47 -15.10 16.95
CA SER A 167 -13.70 -15.89 16.90
C SER A 167 -14.16 -16.31 15.49
N ALA A 168 -13.59 -15.71 14.44
CA ALA A 168 -13.98 -15.92 13.03
C ALA A 168 -15.51 -15.98 12.83
N PRO A 169 -16.26 -14.92 13.23
CA PRO A 169 -17.72 -14.93 13.19
C PRO A 169 -18.24 -14.79 11.75
N ASN A 170 -19.53 -15.06 11.54
CA ASN A 170 -20.18 -14.82 10.24
C ASN A 170 -20.52 -13.33 10.04
N GLU A 171 -20.83 -12.63 11.13
CA GLU A 171 -21.21 -11.22 11.16
C GLU A 171 -20.55 -10.55 12.38
N GLY A 172 -20.37 -9.23 12.31
CA GLY A 172 -19.85 -8.43 13.41
C GLY A 172 -19.63 -6.99 12.99
N THR A 173 -19.43 -6.11 13.96
CA THR A 173 -19.28 -4.67 13.77
C THR A 173 -18.02 -4.17 14.47
N LEU A 174 -17.23 -3.41 13.73
CA LEU A 174 -16.14 -2.59 14.23
C LEU A 174 -16.50 -1.12 14.05
N VAL A 175 -16.20 -0.30 15.06
CA VAL A 175 -16.25 1.17 14.96
C VAL A 175 -14.85 1.72 15.12
N SER A 176 -14.42 2.55 14.18
CA SER A 176 -13.09 3.18 14.14
C SER A 176 -13.19 4.67 13.84
N THR A 177 -12.08 5.39 14.02
CA THR A 177 -11.96 6.80 13.64
C THR A 177 -10.82 7.01 12.65
N PHE A 178 -10.99 8.01 11.80
CA PHE A 178 -9.94 8.60 10.97
C PHE A 178 -9.94 10.11 11.19
N GLU A 179 -8.80 10.65 11.62
CA GLU A 179 -8.64 12.09 11.86
C GLU A 179 -8.16 12.76 10.57
N VAL A 180 -8.97 13.68 10.03
CA VAL A 180 -8.57 14.47 8.88
C VAL A 180 -7.66 15.61 9.35
N GLU A 181 -6.37 15.49 9.04
CA GLU A 181 -5.37 16.51 9.34
C GLU A 181 -5.43 17.62 8.25
N PRO A 182 -5.74 18.89 8.59
CA PRO A 182 -5.98 19.94 7.60
C PRO A 182 -4.80 20.26 6.68
N ASP A 183 -3.58 20.00 7.15
CA ASP A 183 -2.32 20.24 6.44
C ASP A 183 -1.72 18.96 5.84
N ALA A 184 -2.51 17.88 5.75
CA ALA A 184 -2.05 16.63 5.15
C ALA A 184 -1.59 16.85 3.69
N TRP A 185 -0.45 16.26 3.36
CA TRP A 185 0.26 16.42 2.08
C TRP A 185 -0.64 16.16 0.86
N TYR A 186 -1.61 15.25 0.96
CA TYR A 186 -2.47 14.86 -0.15
C TYR A 186 -3.52 15.92 -0.51
N PHE A 187 -3.85 16.87 0.38
CA PHE A 187 -4.79 17.94 0.04
C PHE A 187 -4.19 18.93 -0.97
N ASP A 188 -2.90 19.22 -0.84
CA ASP A 188 -2.16 20.07 -1.77
C ASP A 188 -2.07 19.42 -3.16
N GLU A 189 -1.89 18.10 -3.23
CA GLU A 189 -1.91 17.35 -4.49
C GLU A 189 -3.33 17.14 -5.07
N GLY A 190 -4.36 17.17 -4.23
CA GLY A 190 -5.77 16.99 -4.58
C GLY A 190 -6.57 18.28 -4.81
N GLN A 191 -5.91 19.42 -5.05
CA GLN A 191 -6.57 20.74 -5.23
C GLN A 191 -7.48 21.15 -4.05
N GLY A 192 -7.07 20.85 -2.82
CA GLY A 192 -7.85 21.16 -1.61
C GLY A 192 -8.94 20.12 -1.28
N HIS A 193 -9.06 19.06 -2.08
CA HIS A 193 -9.92 17.91 -1.81
C HIS A 193 -9.08 16.68 -1.46
N MET A 194 -9.62 15.79 -0.63
CA MET A 194 -8.98 14.51 -0.34
C MET A 194 -8.99 13.63 -1.62
N PRO A 195 -7.84 13.17 -2.14
CA PRO A 195 -7.80 12.31 -3.31
C PRO A 195 -8.55 10.99 -3.08
N PHE A 196 -9.17 10.46 -4.12
CA PHE A 196 -10.01 9.25 -3.98
C PHE A 196 -9.24 8.05 -3.43
N ALA A 197 -7.97 7.90 -3.83
CA ALA A 197 -7.11 6.86 -3.28
C ALA A 197 -7.05 6.93 -1.74
N VAL A 198 -6.88 8.12 -1.17
CA VAL A 198 -6.83 8.33 0.28
C VAL A 198 -8.18 8.01 0.92
N ILE A 199 -9.28 8.47 0.31
CA ILE A 199 -10.63 8.20 0.83
C ILE A 199 -10.89 6.68 0.88
N VAL A 200 -10.69 5.98 -0.24
CA VAL A 200 -10.89 4.53 -0.32
C VAL A 200 -10.00 3.82 0.68
N GLU A 201 -8.73 4.21 0.77
CA GLU A 201 -7.79 3.58 1.70
C GLU A 201 -8.22 3.75 3.16
N ALA A 202 -8.74 4.92 3.55
CA ALA A 202 -9.29 5.16 4.89
C ALA A 202 -10.47 4.22 5.21
N LEU A 203 -11.29 3.86 4.22
CA LEU A 203 -12.38 2.89 4.39
C LEU A 203 -11.89 1.43 4.39
N LEU A 204 -10.83 1.11 3.65
CA LEU A 204 -10.32 -0.26 3.49
C LEU A 204 -9.44 -0.72 4.67
N GLN A 205 -8.68 0.18 5.30
CA GLN A 205 -7.77 -0.18 6.40
C GLN A 205 -8.51 -0.79 7.62
N PRO A 206 -9.64 -0.23 8.10
CA PRO A 206 -10.42 -0.85 9.17
C PRO A 206 -10.87 -2.28 8.84
N CYS A 207 -11.17 -2.60 7.58
CA CYS A 207 -11.51 -3.95 7.15
C CYS A 207 -10.34 -4.93 7.36
N GLY A 208 -9.12 -4.54 6.99
CA GLY A 208 -7.92 -5.35 7.20
C GLY A 208 -7.57 -5.54 8.67
N TRP A 209 -7.74 -4.50 9.48
CA TRP A 209 -7.57 -4.61 10.93
C TRP A 209 -8.64 -5.54 11.52
N PHE A 210 -9.91 -5.40 11.14
CA PHE A 210 -11.00 -6.22 11.65
C PHE A 210 -10.85 -7.69 11.26
N ALA A 211 -10.45 -7.96 10.02
CA ALA A 211 -10.20 -9.32 9.55
C ALA A 211 -9.04 -9.99 10.32
N SER A 212 -8.03 -9.20 10.71
CA SER A 212 -6.91 -9.66 11.56
C SER A 212 -7.34 -9.88 13.01
N TYR A 213 -8.14 -8.99 13.57
CA TYR A 213 -8.76 -9.14 14.89
C TYR A 213 -9.58 -10.44 14.99
N CYS A 214 -10.36 -10.77 13.96
CA CYS A 214 -11.12 -12.01 13.87
C CYS A 214 -10.27 -13.25 13.53
N ASN A 215 -9.02 -13.05 13.11
CA ASN A 215 -8.03 -14.08 12.77
C ASN A 215 -8.51 -15.11 11.73
N PHE A 216 -9.11 -14.65 10.62
CA PHE A 216 -9.64 -15.52 9.55
C PHE A 216 -8.60 -16.37 8.80
N PHE A 217 -7.33 -16.20 9.14
CA PHE A 217 -6.17 -16.94 8.63
C PHE A 217 -5.49 -17.80 9.72
N ALA A 218 -6.17 -18.07 10.84
CA ALA A 218 -5.62 -18.86 11.95
C ALA A 218 -5.03 -20.21 11.48
N ASP A 219 -5.73 -20.88 10.56
CA ASP A 219 -5.39 -22.19 10.00
C ASP A 219 -4.34 -22.15 8.87
N THR A 220 -3.91 -20.96 8.44
CA THR A 220 -2.90 -20.83 7.39
C THR A 220 -1.52 -21.11 7.99
N GLU A 221 -0.81 -22.07 7.40
CA GLU A 221 0.59 -22.33 7.73
C GLU A 221 1.52 -21.35 6.98
N GLY A 222 2.50 -20.80 7.69
CA GLY A 222 3.50 -19.90 7.11
C GLY A 222 2.99 -18.47 6.90
N ASP A 223 3.61 -17.79 5.95
CA ASP A 223 3.31 -16.39 5.62
C ASP A 223 1.94 -16.25 4.96
N VAL A 224 1.24 -15.17 5.29
CA VAL A 224 -0.05 -14.85 4.68
C VAL A 224 -0.16 -13.37 4.36
N ALA A 225 -0.65 -13.09 3.17
CA ALA A 225 -0.88 -11.77 2.64
C ALA A 225 -2.38 -11.48 2.53
N PHE A 226 -2.74 -10.21 2.58
CA PHE A 226 -4.12 -9.74 2.50
C PHE A 226 -4.29 -8.82 1.29
N ARG A 227 -5.32 -9.05 0.48
CA ARG A 227 -5.57 -8.28 -0.74
C ARG A 227 -7.05 -7.93 -0.82
N ASN A 228 -7.33 -6.67 -1.15
CA ASN A 228 -8.66 -6.27 -1.59
C ASN A 228 -8.96 -6.93 -2.94
N LEU A 229 -10.20 -7.35 -3.14
CA LEU A 229 -10.64 -8.07 -4.33
C LEU A 229 -11.62 -7.23 -5.13
N ASP A 230 -12.77 -6.90 -4.56
CA ASP A 230 -13.81 -6.15 -5.24
C ASP A 230 -14.34 -5.02 -4.35
N GLY A 231 -14.94 -4.02 -5.00
CA GLY A 231 -15.66 -2.94 -4.34
C GLY A 231 -16.91 -2.60 -5.13
N GLU A 232 -18.02 -2.43 -4.42
CA GLU A 232 -19.34 -2.16 -4.97
C GLU A 232 -20.05 -1.11 -4.11
N ASN A 233 -21.08 -0.47 -4.66
CA ASN A 233 -21.86 0.55 -3.96
C ASN A 233 -20.99 1.63 -3.29
N CYS A 234 -19.84 1.92 -3.90
CA CYS A 234 -18.90 2.94 -3.45
C CYS A 234 -19.44 4.31 -3.83
N ILE A 235 -20.05 5.00 -2.87
CA ILE A 235 -20.75 6.27 -3.10
C ILE A 235 -20.19 7.31 -2.14
N LEU A 236 -19.59 8.35 -2.67
CA LEU A 236 -19.27 9.56 -1.92
C LEU A 236 -20.54 10.41 -1.83
N HIS A 237 -21.03 10.64 -0.60
CA HIS A 237 -22.21 11.46 -0.33
C HIS A 237 -21.86 12.94 -0.20
N ARG A 238 -20.66 13.23 0.32
CA ARG A 238 -20.17 14.60 0.56
C ARG A 238 -18.65 14.67 0.38
N PRO A 239 -18.11 15.76 -0.20
CA PRO A 239 -16.66 15.91 -0.37
C PRO A 239 -15.96 16.06 0.99
N ILE A 240 -14.84 15.37 1.17
CA ILE A 240 -14.01 15.50 2.37
C ILE A 240 -13.07 16.69 2.21
N LYS A 241 -13.20 17.65 3.12
CA LYS A 241 -12.43 18.90 3.15
C LYS A 241 -11.43 18.90 4.31
N PRO A 242 -10.37 19.74 4.24
CA PRO A 242 -9.36 19.84 5.30
C PRO A 242 -9.91 20.12 6.70
N ASP A 243 -11.04 20.84 6.80
CA ASP A 243 -11.66 21.25 8.05
C ASP A 243 -12.72 20.27 8.58
N MET A 244 -12.87 19.09 7.96
CA MET A 244 -13.92 18.13 8.31
C MET A 244 -13.70 17.42 9.66
N GLY A 245 -12.47 17.42 10.18
CA GLY A 245 -12.13 16.85 11.49
C GLY A 245 -12.25 15.32 11.54
N ALA A 246 -12.69 14.78 12.68
CA ALA A 246 -12.80 13.35 12.90
C ALA A 246 -13.93 12.73 12.07
N LEU A 247 -13.61 11.65 11.37
CA LEU A 247 -14.57 10.77 10.70
C LEU A 247 -14.73 9.49 11.50
N THR A 248 -15.98 9.05 11.70
CA THR A 248 -16.30 7.76 12.31
C THR A 248 -16.64 6.76 11.22
N LEU A 249 -16.02 5.58 11.28
CA LEU A 249 -16.24 4.49 10.34
C LEU A 249 -16.86 3.31 11.07
N THR A 250 -18.04 2.90 10.61
CA THR A 250 -18.69 1.64 11.02
C THR A 250 -18.44 0.60 9.94
N THR A 251 -17.60 -0.39 10.26
CA THR A 251 -17.26 -1.53 9.38
C THR A 251 -18.03 -2.76 9.86
N LYS A 252 -18.97 -3.22 9.05
CA LYS A 252 -19.73 -4.45 9.30
C LYS A 252 -19.14 -5.58 8.49
N LEU A 253 -18.72 -6.65 9.16
CA LEU A 253 -18.52 -7.94 8.54
C LEU A 253 -19.90 -8.52 8.20
N THR A 254 -20.14 -8.82 6.94
CA THR A 254 -21.43 -9.35 6.47
C THR A 254 -21.37 -10.84 6.15
N ARG A 255 -20.19 -11.33 5.77
CA ARG A 255 -19.98 -12.73 5.44
C ARG A 255 -18.51 -13.14 5.49
N PHE A 256 -18.30 -14.43 5.70
CA PHE A 256 -17.02 -15.10 5.53
C PHE A 256 -17.18 -16.34 4.64
N ALA A 257 -16.18 -16.64 3.81
CA ALA A 257 -16.13 -17.83 2.97
C ALA A 257 -14.72 -18.41 2.95
N LYS A 258 -14.61 -19.74 2.90
CA LYS A 258 -13.34 -20.46 2.77
C LYS A 258 -13.42 -21.45 1.62
N ALA A 259 -12.51 -21.33 0.66
CA ALA A 259 -12.44 -22.23 -0.50
C ALA A 259 -10.99 -22.35 -1.00
N GLY A 260 -10.55 -23.57 -1.32
CA GLY A 260 -9.24 -23.79 -1.95
C GLY A 260 -8.04 -23.26 -1.16
N GLY A 261 -8.10 -23.29 0.18
CA GLY A 261 -7.03 -22.74 1.03
C GLY A 261 -7.02 -21.22 1.15
N THR A 262 -7.98 -20.53 0.53
CA THR A 262 -8.17 -19.08 0.61
C THR A 262 -9.39 -18.77 1.49
N SER A 263 -9.25 -17.76 2.34
CA SER A 263 -10.31 -17.17 3.15
C SER A 263 -10.71 -15.84 2.51
N ILE A 264 -12.01 -15.60 2.29
CA ILE A 264 -12.55 -14.34 1.78
C ILE A 264 -13.55 -13.77 2.79
N VAL A 265 -13.42 -12.50 3.11
CA VAL A 265 -14.27 -11.75 4.05
C VAL A 265 -14.96 -10.60 3.33
N PHE A 266 -16.22 -10.35 3.67
CA PHE A 266 -17.07 -9.37 3.01
C PHE A 266 -17.51 -8.31 4.02
N PHE A 267 -17.47 -7.04 3.61
CA PHE A 267 -17.73 -5.90 4.46
C PHE A 267 -18.68 -4.89 3.82
N GLU A 268 -19.48 -4.25 4.69
CA GLU A 268 -20.14 -2.96 4.44
C GLU A 268 -19.46 -1.91 5.32
N VAL A 269 -19.15 -0.74 4.77
CA VAL A 269 -18.51 0.36 5.47
C VAL A 269 -19.34 1.63 5.31
N LEU A 270 -19.67 2.26 6.42
CA LEU A 270 -20.24 3.60 6.49
C LEU A 270 -19.22 4.54 7.14
N CYS A 271 -18.86 5.60 6.45
CA CYS A 271 -18.07 6.72 6.97
C CYS A 271 -18.98 7.93 7.17
N GLU A 272 -18.97 8.52 8.37
CA GLU A 272 -19.84 9.64 8.75
C GLU A 272 -19.18 10.58 9.77
N ASN A 273 -19.76 11.76 9.95
CA ASN A 273 -19.47 12.67 11.05
C ASN A 273 -20.80 13.24 11.60
N ASP A 274 -20.73 14.24 12.49
CA ASP A 274 -21.93 14.83 13.12
C ASP A 274 -22.93 15.43 12.10
N ASP A 275 -22.48 15.79 10.91
CA ASP A 275 -23.32 16.31 9.83
C ASP A 275 -23.94 15.20 8.94
N GLY A 276 -23.64 13.92 9.22
CA GLY A 276 -24.23 12.75 8.57
C GLY A 276 -23.26 11.95 7.67
N PRO A 277 -23.79 11.11 6.76
CA PRO A 277 -22.98 10.24 5.91
C PRO A 277 -22.02 11.02 5.00
N VAL A 278 -20.80 10.54 4.91
CA VAL A 278 -19.75 11.04 4.02
C VAL A 278 -19.53 10.06 2.87
N MET A 279 -19.43 8.76 3.17
CA MET A 279 -19.20 7.73 2.16
C MET A 279 -19.75 6.37 2.59
N THR A 280 -20.18 5.57 1.62
CA THR A 280 -20.54 4.15 1.78
C THR A 280 -19.76 3.27 0.83
N LEU A 281 -19.47 2.04 1.24
CA LEU A 281 -18.75 1.05 0.45
C LEU A 281 -19.15 -0.37 0.83
N GLU A 282 -19.35 -1.24 -0.16
CA GLU A 282 -19.32 -2.69 0.00
C GLU A 282 -18.01 -3.22 -0.60
N THR A 283 -17.33 -4.14 0.08
CA THR A 283 -16.03 -4.63 -0.39
C THR A 283 -15.68 -5.99 0.18
N ASP A 284 -14.77 -6.71 -0.47
CA ASP A 284 -14.26 -7.98 0.02
C ASP A 284 -12.74 -8.10 -0.11
N PHE A 285 -12.18 -8.98 0.71
CA PHE A 285 -10.76 -9.21 0.79
C PHE A 285 -10.45 -10.69 0.94
N GLY A 286 -9.33 -11.10 0.38
CA GLY A 286 -8.81 -12.45 0.50
C GLY A 286 -7.51 -12.54 1.29
N PHE A 287 -7.35 -13.65 2.01
CA PHE A 287 -6.07 -14.09 2.57
C PHE A 287 -5.41 -15.11 1.65
N PHE A 288 -4.18 -14.84 1.26
CA PHE A 288 -3.46 -15.63 0.27
C PHE A 288 -2.09 -16.03 0.78
N SER A 289 -1.66 -17.26 0.47
CA SER A 289 -0.25 -17.62 0.60
C SER A 289 0.57 -16.93 -0.50
N PRO A 290 1.88 -16.70 -0.30
CA PRO A 290 2.75 -16.14 -1.33
C PRO A 290 2.68 -16.90 -2.66
N GLN A 291 2.60 -18.24 -2.61
CA GLN A 291 2.49 -19.07 -3.80
C GLN A 291 1.22 -18.77 -4.62
N ILE A 292 0.07 -18.63 -3.96
CA ILE A 292 -1.20 -18.32 -4.65
C ILE A 292 -1.11 -16.94 -5.31
N LEU A 293 -0.43 -15.99 -4.67
CA LEU A 293 -0.21 -14.65 -5.22
C LEU A 293 0.76 -14.63 -6.42
N GLU A 294 1.76 -15.50 -6.45
CA GLU A 294 2.66 -15.64 -7.60
C GLU A 294 1.97 -16.28 -8.81
N ASP A 295 1.04 -17.21 -8.57
CA ASP A 295 0.31 -17.94 -9.61
C ASP A 295 -0.96 -17.23 -10.11
N GLN A 296 -1.18 -15.96 -9.72
CA GLN A 296 -2.35 -15.19 -10.12
C GLN A 296 -2.44 -15.02 -11.64
N ARG A 297 -3.64 -15.27 -12.19
CA ARG A 297 -3.91 -15.24 -13.64
C ARG A 297 -4.49 -13.95 -14.18
N GLY A 298 -4.70 -12.95 -13.33
CA GLY A 298 -5.36 -11.72 -13.76
C GLY A 298 -6.87 -11.83 -13.87
N LEU A 299 -7.49 -10.75 -14.35
CA LEU A 299 -8.85 -10.74 -14.86
C LEU A 299 -8.91 -11.43 -16.24
N PRO A 300 -10.09 -11.94 -16.66
CA PRO A 300 -10.27 -12.47 -18.01
C PRO A 300 -9.82 -11.49 -19.09
N MET A 301 -9.10 -12.02 -20.07
CA MET A 301 -8.53 -11.27 -21.19
C MET A 301 -8.81 -12.04 -22.49
N THR A 302 -9.29 -11.32 -23.49
CA THR A 302 -9.44 -11.80 -24.87
C THR A 302 -8.27 -11.32 -25.73
N GLU A 303 -8.06 -11.97 -26.89
CA GLU A 303 -7.05 -11.52 -27.86
C GLU A 303 -7.38 -10.12 -28.41
N GLU A 304 -8.67 -9.79 -28.54
CA GLU A 304 -9.13 -8.47 -28.95
C GLU A 304 -8.75 -7.38 -27.94
N MET A 305 -8.92 -7.65 -26.64
CA MET A 305 -8.50 -6.72 -25.59
C MET A 305 -6.98 -6.47 -25.63
N ARG A 306 -6.20 -7.53 -25.84
CA ARG A 306 -4.74 -7.44 -25.99
C ARG A 306 -4.35 -6.62 -27.22
N ALA A 307 -4.91 -6.94 -28.38
CA ALA A 307 -4.66 -6.22 -29.62
C ALA A 307 -5.07 -4.74 -29.52
N ARG A 308 -6.21 -4.45 -28.87
CA ARG A 308 -6.65 -3.09 -28.55
C ARG A 308 -5.61 -2.37 -27.69
N ARG A 309 -5.17 -2.98 -26.59
CA ARG A 309 -4.14 -2.44 -25.70
C ARG A 309 -2.81 -2.19 -26.41
N ASP A 310 -2.42 -3.04 -27.35
CA ASP A 310 -1.14 -2.94 -28.06
C ASP A 310 -1.21 -2.14 -29.38
N ALA A 311 -2.39 -1.60 -29.71
CA ALA A 311 -2.59 -0.84 -30.94
C ALA A 311 -1.63 0.36 -31.03
N GLU A 312 -1.15 0.61 -32.25
CA GLU A 312 -0.32 1.78 -32.54
C GLU A 312 -1.09 3.07 -32.21
N SER A 313 -0.42 4.01 -31.56
CA SER A 313 -1.01 5.28 -31.21
C SER A 313 -1.10 6.19 -32.44
N PRO A 314 -2.23 6.86 -32.68
CA PRO A 314 -2.35 7.84 -33.76
C PRO A 314 -1.70 9.19 -33.39
N VAL A 315 -1.25 9.36 -32.13
CA VAL A 315 -0.53 10.54 -31.64
C VAL A 315 0.83 10.14 -31.06
N PRO A 316 1.83 11.03 -31.05
CA PRO A 316 3.11 10.76 -30.36
C PRO A 316 2.89 10.56 -28.86
N GLU A 317 3.86 9.93 -28.19
CA GLU A 317 3.86 9.87 -26.73
C GLU A 317 4.00 11.28 -26.13
N LEU A 318 3.27 11.54 -25.05
CA LEU A 318 3.27 12.84 -24.37
C LEU A 318 3.59 12.62 -22.90
N SER A 319 4.59 13.34 -22.38
CA SER A 319 5.01 13.24 -20.98
C SER A 319 4.01 13.93 -20.05
N LEU A 320 3.70 13.27 -18.94
CA LEU A 320 2.94 13.79 -17.79
C LEU A 320 3.85 14.18 -16.62
N LEU A 321 5.16 13.96 -16.76
CA LEU A 321 6.19 14.34 -15.79
C LEU A 321 6.62 15.79 -15.98
N ASP A 322 7.18 16.38 -14.92
CA ASP A 322 7.68 17.76 -14.92
C ASP A 322 8.63 18.02 -16.10
N GLY A 323 8.39 19.13 -16.81
CA GLY A 323 9.06 19.45 -18.07
C GLY A 323 8.41 18.85 -19.32
N GLY A 324 7.32 18.09 -19.18
CA GLY A 324 6.55 17.46 -20.26
C GLY A 324 5.58 18.37 -21.03
N GLY A 325 5.56 19.68 -20.75
CA GLY A 325 4.66 20.64 -21.39
C GLY A 325 3.32 20.78 -20.67
N GLU A 326 2.26 21.15 -21.40
CA GLU A 326 0.94 21.48 -20.81
C GLU A 326 0.31 20.31 -20.04
N LEU A 327 0.49 19.08 -20.52
CA LEU A 327 -0.04 17.87 -19.90
C LEU A 327 0.60 17.57 -18.53
N ALA A 328 1.84 18.01 -18.28
CA ALA A 328 2.52 17.83 -17.00
C ALA A 328 1.93 18.70 -15.89
N HIS A 329 1.27 19.80 -16.28
CA HIS A 329 0.73 20.82 -15.38
C HIS A 329 -0.79 20.89 -15.44
N LEU A 330 -1.43 19.78 -15.84
CA LEU A 330 -2.89 19.71 -15.82
C LEU A 330 -3.42 20.02 -14.40
N PRO A 331 -4.54 20.75 -14.30
CA PRO A 331 -5.29 20.86 -13.06
C PRO A 331 -5.56 19.46 -12.49
N GLY A 332 -5.42 19.27 -11.17
CA GLY A 332 -5.64 17.97 -10.51
C GLY A 332 -4.60 16.90 -10.87
N MET A 333 -3.48 17.30 -11.43
CA MET A 333 -2.36 16.44 -11.81
C MET A 333 -1.08 17.11 -11.29
N LYS A 334 -0.98 17.36 -9.99
CA LYS A 334 0.25 17.89 -9.40
C LYS A 334 1.33 16.80 -9.37
N SER A 335 2.60 17.17 -9.57
CA SER A 335 3.70 16.23 -9.27
C SER A 335 3.81 16.02 -7.76
N GLY A 336 4.17 14.80 -7.36
CA GLY A 336 4.16 14.40 -5.96
C GLY A 336 3.87 12.92 -5.78
N MET A 337 3.42 12.54 -4.59
CA MET A 337 3.22 11.14 -4.21
C MET A 337 1.98 10.51 -4.86
N MET A 338 0.94 11.29 -5.17
CA MET A 338 -0.27 10.87 -5.88
C MET A 338 -0.08 10.76 -7.39
N ARG A 339 1.02 11.29 -7.96
CA ARG A 339 1.31 11.14 -9.39
C ARG A 339 1.55 9.67 -9.72
N MET A 340 0.61 9.04 -10.44
CA MET A 340 0.71 7.63 -10.84
C MET A 340 0.99 7.40 -12.32
N LEU A 341 1.00 8.46 -13.15
CA LEU A 341 1.17 8.34 -14.60
C LEU A 341 2.38 9.12 -15.09
N ASP A 342 3.23 8.52 -15.90
CA ASP A 342 4.41 9.19 -16.43
C ASP A 342 4.17 9.76 -17.83
N LYS A 343 3.32 9.10 -18.62
CA LYS A 343 3.04 9.52 -19.99
C LYS A 343 1.70 9.02 -20.53
N VAL A 344 1.20 9.74 -21.53
CA VAL A 344 0.17 9.26 -22.47
C VAL A 344 0.89 8.53 -23.60
N THR A 345 0.55 7.26 -23.81
CA THR A 345 1.12 6.41 -24.88
C THR A 345 0.12 6.13 -26.01
N GLY A 346 -1.12 6.61 -25.87
CA GLY A 346 -2.15 6.46 -26.89
C GLY A 346 -3.35 7.36 -26.66
N PHE A 347 -3.88 7.96 -27.71
CA PHE A 347 -5.15 8.69 -27.68
C PHE A 347 -5.89 8.51 -29.00
N TRP A 348 -7.11 7.97 -28.95
CA TRP A 348 -7.99 7.79 -30.10
C TRP A 348 -9.22 8.68 -29.91
N ASN A 349 -9.29 9.77 -30.67
CA ASN A 349 -10.33 10.80 -30.52
C ASN A 349 -11.77 10.26 -30.65
N GLU A 350 -11.97 9.31 -31.56
CA GLU A 350 -13.25 8.61 -31.79
C GLU A 350 -13.18 7.13 -31.34
N GLY A 351 -12.25 6.84 -30.42
CA GLY A 351 -12.05 5.50 -29.89
C GLY A 351 -13.05 5.12 -28.81
N GLY A 352 -13.04 3.83 -28.49
CA GLY A 352 -13.88 3.21 -27.46
C GLY A 352 -15.27 2.82 -27.95
N GLU A 353 -15.99 2.04 -27.16
CA GLU A 353 -17.26 1.44 -27.59
C GLU A 353 -18.32 2.50 -27.96
N ALA A 354 -18.37 3.61 -27.22
CA ALA A 354 -19.27 4.73 -27.49
C ALA A 354 -18.75 5.72 -28.55
N GLY A 355 -17.51 5.55 -29.04
CA GLY A 355 -16.86 6.46 -30.00
C GLY A 355 -16.57 7.86 -29.46
N LEU A 356 -16.64 8.07 -28.15
CA LEU A 356 -16.47 9.39 -27.50
C LEU A 356 -15.00 9.73 -27.22
N GLY A 357 -14.12 8.73 -27.25
CA GLY A 357 -12.69 8.89 -27.02
C GLY A 357 -12.13 7.81 -26.11
N ARG A 358 -10.89 7.41 -26.40
CA ARG A 358 -10.11 6.45 -25.61
C ARG A 358 -8.70 6.98 -25.41
N ILE A 359 -8.14 6.78 -24.22
CA ILE A 359 -6.77 7.10 -23.88
C ILE A 359 -6.06 5.88 -23.29
N ARG A 360 -4.76 5.79 -23.52
CA ARG A 360 -3.83 4.84 -22.92
C ARG A 360 -2.69 5.62 -22.27
N THR A 361 -2.47 5.38 -20.99
CA THR A 361 -1.43 6.01 -20.18
C THR A 361 -0.55 4.92 -19.58
N TRP A 362 0.61 5.32 -19.07
CA TRP A 362 1.66 4.40 -18.67
C TRP A 362 2.40 4.92 -17.44
N GLN A 363 2.84 3.97 -16.59
CA GLN A 363 3.62 4.18 -15.39
C GLN A 363 4.82 3.23 -15.39
N GLU A 364 6.01 3.75 -15.12
CA GLU A 364 7.21 2.99 -14.78
C GLU A 364 7.13 2.53 -13.33
N ILE A 365 7.41 1.26 -13.08
CA ILE A 365 7.47 0.73 -11.74
C ILE A 365 8.91 0.75 -11.24
N HIS A 366 9.19 1.70 -10.35
CA HIS A 366 10.45 1.76 -9.61
C HIS A 366 10.36 0.94 -8.32
N TYR A 367 11.32 0.04 -8.11
CA TYR A 367 11.35 -0.86 -6.94
C TYR A 367 11.40 -0.11 -5.60
N ASP A 368 11.86 1.13 -5.59
CA ASP A 368 12.01 1.98 -4.40
C ASP A 368 10.90 3.04 -4.24
N ALA A 369 9.84 2.96 -5.08
CA ALA A 369 8.68 3.82 -4.99
C ALA A 369 8.13 3.88 -3.56
N TRP A 370 7.71 5.07 -3.14
CA TRP A 370 7.33 5.37 -1.75
C TRP A 370 6.26 4.41 -1.21
N TYR A 371 5.29 4.03 -2.05
CA TYR A 371 4.15 3.22 -1.64
C TYR A 371 4.56 1.78 -1.34
N PHE A 372 5.65 1.24 -1.90
CA PHE A 372 6.13 -0.10 -1.52
C PHE A 372 6.65 -0.14 -0.09
N LYS A 373 7.18 0.99 0.41
CA LYS A 373 7.66 1.12 1.80
C LYS A 373 6.53 1.47 2.76
N ALA A 374 5.51 2.18 2.29
CA ALA A 374 4.38 2.62 3.10
C ALA A 374 3.25 1.58 3.19
N HIS A 375 2.94 0.86 2.12
CA HIS A 375 1.68 0.11 2.02
C HIS A 375 1.60 -1.14 2.90
N PHE A 376 2.55 -2.08 2.84
CA PHE A 376 2.62 -3.17 3.82
C PHE A 376 4.07 -3.52 4.11
N PHE A 377 4.48 -3.35 5.37
CA PHE A 377 5.79 -3.80 5.81
C PHE A 377 5.90 -5.34 5.67
N GLU A 378 7.00 -5.81 5.08
CA GLU A 378 7.30 -7.22 4.73
C GLU A 378 6.50 -7.82 3.55
N ASP A 379 5.60 -7.06 2.93
CA ASP A 379 4.77 -7.45 1.78
C ASP A 379 4.59 -6.29 0.77
N PRO A 380 5.67 -5.85 0.09
CA PRO A 380 5.63 -4.67 -0.76
C PRO A 380 4.75 -4.87 -1.99
N VAL A 381 3.68 -4.09 -2.07
CA VAL A 381 2.71 -4.09 -3.18
C VAL A 381 2.13 -2.69 -3.35
N GLN A 382 1.82 -2.27 -4.58
CA GLN A 382 1.11 -1.01 -4.80
C GLN A 382 -0.32 -1.10 -4.24
N PRO A 383 -0.79 -0.09 -3.48
CA PRO A 383 -2.20 -0.01 -3.07
C PRO A 383 -3.14 0.01 -4.27
N GLY A 384 -4.22 -0.79 -4.22
CA GLY A 384 -5.25 -0.76 -5.26
C GLY A 384 -5.94 0.59 -5.38
N SER A 385 -6.06 1.30 -4.27
CA SER A 385 -6.52 2.70 -4.20
C SER A 385 -5.70 3.63 -5.11
N LEU A 386 -4.38 3.44 -5.23
CA LEU A 386 -3.54 4.21 -6.16
C LEU A 386 -3.77 3.84 -7.63
N GLY A 387 -4.12 2.59 -7.92
CA GLY A 387 -4.53 2.23 -9.29
C GLY A 387 -5.85 2.87 -9.70
N LEU A 388 -6.79 3.06 -8.76
CA LEU A 388 -7.98 3.88 -9.00
C LEU A 388 -7.60 5.34 -9.28
N GLU A 389 -6.63 5.91 -8.54
CA GLU A 389 -6.10 7.25 -8.83
C GLU A 389 -5.48 7.34 -10.23
N ALA A 390 -4.72 6.34 -10.68
CA ALA A 390 -4.20 6.30 -12.05
C ALA A 390 -5.31 6.31 -13.12
N LEU A 391 -6.44 5.63 -12.88
CA LEU A 391 -7.62 5.67 -13.76
C LEU A 391 -8.24 7.08 -13.82
N ILE A 392 -8.34 7.75 -12.68
CA ILE A 392 -8.85 9.12 -12.56
C ILE A 392 -7.96 10.10 -13.30
N GLN A 393 -6.65 10.01 -13.07
CA GLN A 393 -5.66 10.82 -13.76
C GLN A 393 -5.69 10.60 -15.27
N SER A 394 -5.94 9.36 -15.71
CA SER A 394 -6.11 9.04 -17.13
C SER A 394 -7.39 9.64 -17.70
N ALA A 395 -8.50 9.62 -16.96
CA ALA A 395 -9.73 10.28 -17.35
C ALA A 395 -9.56 11.81 -17.44
N ARG A 396 -8.85 12.45 -16.50
CA ARG A 396 -8.49 13.88 -16.57
C ARG A 396 -7.69 14.21 -17.83
N ALA A 397 -6.70 13.38 -18.16
CA ALA A 397 -5.93 13.50 -19.39
C ALA A 397 -6.81 13.33 -20.64
N LEU A 398 -7.78 12.39 -20.63
CA LEU A 398 -8.76 12.23 -21.71
C LEU A 398 -9.59 13.50 -21.92
N VAL A 399 -10.16 14.08 -20.85
CA VAL A 399 -10.96 15.31 -20.92
C VAL A 399 -10.16 16.46 -21.52
N HIS A 400 -8.91 16.61 -21.10
CA HIS A 400 -8.02 17.63 -21.65
C HIS A 400 -7.71 17.38 -23.14
N MET A 401 -7.32 16.16 -23.51
CA MET A 401 -7.00 15.79 -24.90
C MET A 401 -8.21 15.94 -25.85
N LYS A 402 -9.43 15.86 -25.32
CA LYS A 402 -10.67 16.10 -26.06
C LYS A 402 -11.02 17.59 -26.22
N GLY A 403 -10.28 18.50 -25.59
CA GLY A 403 -10.59 19.92 -25.57
C GLY A 403 -11.78 20.28 -24.68
N TRP A 404 -12.27 19.36 -23.85
CA TRP A 404 -13.47 19.61 -23.02
C TRP A 404 -13.20 20.50 -21.80
N LEU A 405 -11.95 20.89 -21.57
CA LEU A 405 -11.60 21.92 -20.58
C LEU A 405 -11.74 23.35 -21.15
N GLU A 406 -11.85 23.50 -22.47
CA GLU A 406 -11.94 24.82 -23.09
C GLU A 406 -13.18 25.58 -22.62
N GLY A 407 -12.97 26.80 -22.11
CA GLY A 407 -14.04 27.66 -21.61
C GLY A 407 -14.41 27.48 -20.14
N ILE A 408 -13.74 26.58 -19.40
CA ILE A 408 -13.86 26.51 -17.94
C ILE A 408 -12.78 27.39 -17.30
N ASP A 409 -13.19 28.48 -16.66
CA ASP A 409 -12.29 29.37 -15.93
C ASP A 409 -11.83 28.70 -14.61
N ASN A 410 -10.51 28.69 -14.36
CA ASN A 410 -9.91 28.11 -13.14
C ASN A 410 -10.48 26.71 -12.79
N PRO A 411 -10.27 25.70 -13.66
CA PRO A 411 -10.90 24.39 -13.51
C PRO A 411 -10.50 23.68 -12.21
N VAL A 412 -11.52 23.24 -11.46
CA VAL A 412 -11.38 22.40 -10.26
C VAL A 412 -12.01 21.05 -10.53
N TRP A 413 -11.29 19.98 -10.21
CA TRP A 413 -11.78 18.61 -10.33
C TRP A 413 -12.60 18.19 -9.11
N GLU A 414 -13.78 17.65 -9.35
CA GLU A 414 -14.54 16.87 -8.39
C GLU A 414 -14.34 15.39 -8.72
N HIS A 415 -13.69 14.68 -7.79
CA HIS A 415 -13.54 13.23 -7.88
C HIS A 415 -13.40 12.58 -6.49
N PRO A 416 -14.14 11.49 -6.21
CA PRO A 416 -15.22 10.92 -7.03
C PRO A 416 -16.38 11.90 -7.10
N VAL A 417 -17.14 11.86 -8.20
CA VAL A 417 -18.32 12.71 -8.35
C VAL A 417 -19.34 12.33 -7.29
N VAL A 418 -19.82 13.32 -6.52
CA VAL A 418 -20.75 13.09 -5.42
C VAL A 418 -22.03 12.42 -5.93
N GLY A 419 -22.43 11.35 -5.26
CA GLY A 419 -23.61 10.56 -5.59
C GLY A 419 -23.43 9.59 -6.78
N PHE A 420 -22.28 9.60 -7.45
CA PHE A 420 -22.00 8.66 -8.53
C PHE A 420 -21.48 7.33 -7.97
N PRO A 421 -22.15 6.19 -8.24
CA PRO A 421 -21.69 4.89 -7.74
C PRO A 421 -20.46 4.42 -8.52
N LEU A 422 -19.47 3.91 -7.80
CA LEU A 422 -18.27 3.32 -8.36
C LEU A 422 -18.18 1.83 -7.97
N SER A 423 -17.62 1.01 -8.86
CA SER A 423 -17.27 -0.37 -8.55
C SER A 423 -15.95 -0.77 -9.19
N TRP A 424 -15.24 -1.71 -8.59
CA TRP A 424 -13.97 -2.21 -9.11
C TRP A 424 -13.82 -3.71 -8.88
N LYS A 425 -12.94 -4.31 -9.70
CA LYS A 425 -12.44 -5.68 -9.53
C LYS A 425 -10.94 -5.70 -9.66
N TYR A 426 -10.27 -6.35 -8.73
CA TYR A 426 -8.83 -6.56 -8.68
C TYR A 426 -8.50 -8.04 -8.73
N ARG A 427 -7.75 -8.47 -9.74
CA ARG A 427 -7.15 -9.81 -9.78
C ARG A 427 -5.70 -9.66 -10.23
N GLY A 428 -4.77 -9.65 -9.28
CA GLY A 428 -3.35 -9.44 -9.56
C GLY A 428 -2.75 -8.36 -8.67
N GLN A 429 -1.47 -8.09 -8.86
CA GLN A 429 -0.71 -7.19 -8.00
C GLN A 429 0.46 -6.54 -8.75
N VAL A 430 0.73 -5.28 -8.39
CA VAL A 430 1.92 -4.55 -8.81
C VAL A 430 2.92 -4.64 -7.66
N VAL A 431 4.05 -5.31 -7.91
CA VAL A 431 5.10 -5.60 -6.92
C VAL A 431 6.45 -5.05 -7.43
N PRO A 432 7.48 -4.88 -6.57
CA PRO A 432 8.73 -4.23 -6.96
C PRO A 432 9.48 -4.85 -8.14
N LYS A 433 9.21 -6.12 -8.48
CA LYS A 433 9.82 -6.84 -9.63
C LYS A 433 9.12 -6.58 -10.97
N ARG A 434 8.06 -5.78 -10.99
CA ARG A 434 7.31 -5.40 -12.21
C ARG A 434 7.99 -4.23 -12.90
N ASN A 435 7.75 -4.07 -14.19
CA ASN A 435 8.39 -3.02 -14.99
C ASN A 435 7.43 -1.87 -15.26
N GLU A 436 6.17 -2.19 -15.58
CA GLU A 436 5.22 -1.19 -16.04
C GLU A 436 3.79 -1.48 -15.64
N VAL A 437 3.01 -0.40 -15.53
CA VAL A 437 1.56 -0.42 -15.49
C VAL A 437 1.00 0.38 -16.67
N VAL A 438 0.14 -0.24 -17.47
CA VAL A 438 -0.62 0.41 -18.55
C VAL A 438 -2.05 0.61 -18.07
N THR A 439 -2.53 1.85 -18.15
CA THR A 439 -3.90 2.21 -17.79
C THR A 439 -4.67 2.63 -19.05
N GLU A 440 -5.86 2.07 -19.26
CA GLU A 440 -6.73 2.42 -20.37
C GLU A 440 -8.05 2.97 -19.86
N VAL A 441 -8.48 4.08 -20.43
CA VAL A 441 -9.76 4.72 -20.11
C VAL A 441 -10.49 5.08 -21.40
N GLU A 442 -11.79 4.84 -21.45
CA GLU A 442 -12.66 5.31 -22.54
C GLU A 442 -13.90 6.00 -22.00
N ALA A 443 -14.35 7.04 -22.71
CA ALA A 443 -15.56 7.76 -22.36
C ALA A 443 -16.80 6.96 -22.78
N LEU A 444 -17.70 6.76 -21.81
CA LEU A 444 -19.01 6.14 -22.00
C LEU A 444 -20.08 7.19 -22.25
N LYS A 445 -20.02 8.31 -21.51
CA LYS A 445 -20.97 9.41 -21.58
C LYS A 445 -20.29 10.72 -21.24
N VAL A 446 -20.71 11.80 -21.90
CA VAL A 446 -20.22 13.16 -21.66
C VAL A 446 -21.42 14.08 -21.46
N GLU A 447 -21.40 14.84 -20.38
CA GLU A 447 -22.38 15.88 -20.09
C GLU A 447 -21.63 17.21 -19.97
N ILE A 448 -21.95 18.16 -20.85
CA ILE A 448 -21.34 19.48 -20.90
C ILE A 448 -22.43 20.50 -20.55
N VAL A 449 -22.18 21.27 -19.50
CA VAL A 449 -22.92 22.50 -19.20
C VAL A 449 -21.97 23.65 -19.54
N GLU A 450 -22.26 24.32 -20.65
CA GLU A 450 -21.36 25.30 -21.27
C GLU A 450 -20.90 26.38 -20.29
N GLY A 451 -19.59 26.54 -20.14
CA GLY A 451 -18.96 27.48 -19.21
C GLY A 451 -19.06 27.12 -17.72
N GLU A 452 -19.81 26.08 -17.36
CA GLU A 452 -20.06 25.71 -15.96
C GLU A 452 -19.33 24.42 -15.56
N SER A 453 -19.60 23.31 -16.26
CA SER A 453 -19.04 22.01 -15.90
C SER A 453 -19.00 21.00 -17.04
N VAL A 454 -18.06 20.06 -16.94
CA VAL A 454 -18.02 18.85 -17.78
C VAL A 454 -17.94 17.64 -16.87
N THR A 455 -18.91 16.72 -17.02
CA THR A 455 -18.91 15.42 -16.36
C THR A 455 -18.69 14.32 -17.40
N VAL A 456 -17.72 13.46 -17.17
CA VAL A 456 -17.40 12.34 -18.07
C VAL A 456 -17.48 11.04 -17.29
N GLU A 457 -18.42 10.19 -17.69
CA GLU A 457 -18.50 8.80 -17.25
C GLU A 457 -17.58 7.96 -18.14
N VAL A 458 -16.80 7.08 -17.51
CA VAL A 458 -15.72 6.35 -18.16
C VAL A 458 -15.67 4.89 -17.72
N PHE A 459 -15.19 4.03 -18.62
CA PHE A 459 -14.78 2.65 -18.35
C PHE A 459 -13.26 2.57 -18.24
N GLY A 460 -12.76 1.79 -17.29
CA GLY A 460 -11.34 1.74 -16.95
C GLY A 460 -10.76 0.33 -16.81
N THR A 461 -9.54 0.11 -17.32
CA THR A 461 -8.76 -1.10 -17.07
C THR A 461 -7.30 -0.79 -16.78
N GLN A 462 -6.64 -1.69 -16.04
CA GLN A 462 -5.20 -1.63 -15.82
C GLN A 462 -4.51 -2.97 -16.06
N TRP A 463 -3.28 -2.88 -16.52
CA TRP A 463 -2.44 -4.00 -16.88
C TRP A 463 -1.05 -3.84 -16.27
N VAL A 464 -0.49 -4.91 -15.70
CA VAL A 464 0.90 -4.93 -15.19
C VAL A 464 1.71 -5.93 -16.00
N ASP A 465 2.78 -5.49 -16.64
CA ASP A 465 3.56 -6.31 -17.59
C ASP A 465 2.67 -7.12 -18.57
N GLY A 466 1.58 -6.50 -19.04
CA GLY A 466 0.60 -7.10 -19.95
C GLY A 466 -0.41 -8.08 -19.32
N LEU A 467 -0.39 -8.30 -18.01
CA LEU A 467 -1.43 -9.03 -17.26
C LEU A 467 -2.56 -8.07 -16.88
N ARG A 468 -3.82 -8.37 -17.23
CA ARG A 468 -4.97 -7.54 -16.83
C ARG A 468 -5.21 -7.69 -15.35
N ILE A 469 -5.14 -6.60 -14.59
CA ILE A 469 -5.30 -6.66 -13.14
C ILE A 469 -6.58 -6.00 -12.68
N TYR A 470 -6.92 -4.80 -13.18
CA TYR A 470 -8.07 -4.03 -12.71
C TYR A 470 -9.12 -3.83 -13.81
N GLU A 471 -10.37 -3.78 -13.39
CA GLU A 471 -11.52 -3.35 -14.18
C GLU A 471 -12.42 -2.47 -13.30
N VAL A 472 -12.75 -1.29 -13.81
CA VAL A 472 -13.70 -0.34 -13.21
C VAL A 472 -14.78 -0.10 -14.27
N PRO A 473 -15.95 -0.78 -14.16
CA PRO A 473 -16.96 -0.77 -15.20
C PRO A 473 -17.53 0.62 -15.51
N SER A 474 -17.67 1.44 -14.46
CA SER A 474 -18.11 2.83 -14.59
C SER A 474 -17.59 3.65 -13.40
N PHE A 475 -17.04 4.81 -13.70
CA PHE A 475 -16.75 5.89 -12.77
C PHE A 475 -16.88 7.24 -13.49
N ALA A 476 -16.99 8.34 -12.74
CA ALA A 476 -17.11 9.67 -13.32
C ALA A 476 -16.05 10.61 -12.77
N VAL A 477 -15.51 11.46 -13.66
CA VAL A 477 -14.78 12.67 -13.30
C VAL A 477 -15.62 13.88 -13.67
N ARG A 478 -15.64 14.91 -12.82
CA ARG A 478 -16.23 16.20 -13.16
C ARG A 478 -15.20 17.30 -12.99
N VAL A 479 -15.20 18.23 -13.92
CA VAL A 479 -14.50 19.51 -13.81
C VAL A 479 -15.52 20.64 -13.83
N ARG A 480 -15.31 21.65 -13.01
CA ARG A 480 -16.16 22.85 -12.93
C ARG A 480 -15.31 24.10 -12.72
N ALA A 481 -15.88 25.27 -13.00
CA ALA A 481 -15.25 26.53 -12.62
C ALA A 481 -15.12 26.61 -11.08
N ALA A 482 -14.04 27.22 -10.59
CA ALA A 482 -13.91 27.52 -9.17
C ALA A 482 -15.06 28.42 -8.69
N ASP A 483 -15.58 28.14 -7.49
CA ASP A 483 -16.69 28.91 -6.86
C ASP A 483 -16.30 30.37 -6.53
#